data_AF-A0A3D5JS57-F1
#
_entry.id   AF-A0A3D5JS57-F1
#
_cell.length_a   1.000
_cell.length_b   1.000
_cell.length_c   1.000
_cell.angle_alpha   90.00
_cell.angle_beta   90.00
_cell.angle_gamma   90.00
#
_symmetry.space_group_name_H-M   'P 1'
#
loop_
_entity.id
_entity.type
_entity.pdbx_description
1 polymer ?
#
loop_
_entity_poly.entity_id
_entity_poly.type
_entity_poly.pdbx_seq_one_letter_code
_entity_poly.pdbx_strand_id
1 'polypeptide(L)' 'KEVRAWTVRKGATAPQAAAVIHTDFEKGFIRAETIAYDDFIKYKGEAGAKEAGRLRLEGKEYRVQEGDILHFRFNV' A
#
# COMPACT_ATOMS: atom_id res chain seq x y z
N LYS A 1 15.91 -6.55 3.52
CA LYS A 1 14.86 -6.00 2.63
C LYS A 1 14.19 -7.19 1.96
N GLU A 2 12.88 -7.32 2.12
CA GLU A 2 12.10 -8.47 1.63
C GLU A 2 11.03 -7.96 0.66
N VAL A 3 10.66 -8.79 -0.31
CA VAL A 3 9.45 -8.61 -1.13
C VAL A 3 8.49 -9.72 -0.72
N ARG A 4 7.27 -9.35 -0.34
CA ARG A 4 6.27 -10.31 0.14
C ARG A 4 4.90 -10.02 -0.48
N ALA A 5 4.24 -11.07 -0.93
CA ALA A 5 2.84 -11.04 -1.30
C ALA A 5 1.97 -11.22 -0.04
N TRP A 6 1.00 -10.32 0.15
CA TRP A 6 0.05 -10.39 1.26
C TRP A 6 -1.34 -10.68 0.72
N THR A 7 -1.97 -11.75 1.20
CA THR A 7 -3.33 -12.10 0.78
C THR A 7 -4.33 -11.28 1.59
N VAL A 8 -5.18 -10.51 0.92
CA VAL A 8 -6.26 -9.72 1.53
C VAL A 8 -7.60 -10.12 0.91
N ARG A 9 -8.70 -9.84 1.61
CA ARG A 9 -10.04 -10.05 1.04
C ARG A 9 -10.30 -9.03 -0.06
N LYS A 10 -11.01 -9.45 -1.12
CA LYS A 10 -11.44 -8.55 -2.19
C LYS A 10 -12.24 -7.38 -1.60
N GLY A 11 -11.86 -6.15 -1.97
CA GLY A 11 -12.51 -4.93 -1.51
C GLY A 11 -12.11 -4.46 -0.11
N ALA A 12 -11.11 -5.09 0.53
CA ALA A 12 -10.53 -4.63 1.79
C ALA A 12 -10.04 -3.17 1.68
N THR A 13 -10.28 -2.41 2.74
CA THR A 13 -9.73 -1.05 2.84
C THR A 13 -8.25 -1.09 3.19
N ALA A 14 -7.53 0.01 2.98
CA ALA A 14 -6.11 0.12 3.33
C ALA A 14 -5.80 -0.24 4.80
N PRO A 15 -6.57 0.22 5.82
CA PRO A 15 -6.36 -0.20 7.20
C PRO A 15 -6.57 -1.71 7.41
N GLN A 16 -7.58 -2.30 6.78
CA GLN A 16 -7.87 -3.74 6.87
C GLN A 16 -6.76 -4.57 6.22
N ALA A 17 -6.21 -4.10 5.10
CA ALA A 17 -5.05 -4.72 4.47
C ALA A 17 -3.80 -4.63 5.35
N ALA A 18 -3.58 -3.48 6.01
CA ALA A 18 -2.48 -3.30 6.95
C ALA A 18 -2.59 -4.24 8.17
N ALA A 19 -3.82 -4.51 8.63
CA ALA A 19 -4.12 -5.42 9.75
C ALA A 19 -3.62 -6.85 9.51
N VAL A 20 -3.54 -7.29 8.24
CA VAL A 20 -3.00 -8.61 7.86
C VAL A 20 -1.51 -8.72 8.18
N ILE A 21 -0.77 -7.61 8.15
CA ILE A 21 0.64 -7.57 8.55
C ILE A 21 0.75 -7.56 10.07
N HIS A 22 -0.01 -6.69 10.73
CA HIS A 22 -0.07 -6.58 12.17
C HIS A 22 -1.36 -5.87 12.61
N THR A 23 -2.03 -6.36 13.65
CA THR A 23 -3.34 -5.83 14.09
C THR A 23 -3.29 -4.38 14.55
N ASP A 24 -2.17 -3.94 15.12
CA ASP A 24 -2.03 -2.54 15.59
C ASP A 24 -2.02 -1.52 14.45
N PHE A 25 -1.67 -1.92 13.23
CA PHE A 25 -1.64 -1.00 12.09
C PHE A 25 -3.03 -0.51 11.71
N GLU A 26 -4.09 -1.29 11.99
CA GLU A 26 -5.46 -0.85 11.69
C GLU A 26 -5.86 0.34 12.58
N LYS A 27 -5.55 0.26 13.87
CA LYS A 27 -5.84 1.33 14.84
C LYS A 27 -4.94 2.54 14.63
N GLY A 28 -3.64 2.29 14.43
CA GLY A 28 -2.62 3.31 14.22
C GLY A 28 -2.56 3.88 12.80
N PHE A 29 -3.43 3.44 11.88
CA PHE A 29 -3.35 3.79 10.47
C PHE A 29 -3.40 5.30 10.25
N ILE A 30 -2.38 5.82 9.57
CA ILE A 30 -2.33 7.21 9.08
C ILE A 30 -2.70 7.23 7.60
N ARG A 31 -1.94 6.52 6.76
CA ARG A 31 -2.09 6.48 5.30
C ARG A 31 -1.32 5.31 4.68
N ALA A 32 -1.66 4.96 3.45
CA ALA A 32 -0.91 4.03 2.63
C ALA A 32 -0.22 4.75 1.46
N GLU A 33 1.09 4.61 1.35
CA GLU A 33 1.82 4.95 0.14
C GLU A 33 1.58 3.83 -0.88
N THR A 34 0.95 4.15 -2.00
CA THR A 34 0.43 3.17 -2.95
C THR A 34 0.98 3.41 -4.33
N ILE A 35 1.49 2.35 -4.96
CA ILE A 35 1.90 2.34 -6.37
C ILE A 35 1.23 1.13 -7.02
N ALA A 36 0.54 1.35 -8.15
CA ALA A 36 -0.02 0.24 -8.93
C ALA A 36 1.11 -0.63 -9.52
N TYR A 37 0.88 -1.94 -9.62
CA TYR A 37 1.88 -2.88 -10.15
C TYR A 37 2.50 -2.43 -11.48
N ASP A 38 1.65 -2.08 -12.43
CA ASP A 38 2.07 -1.70 -13.78
C ASP A 38 2.95 -0.44 -13.75
N ASP A 39 2.64 0.53 -12.90
CA ASP A 39 3.46 1.73 -12.72
C ASP A 39 4.79 1.40 -12.04
N PHE A 40 4.79 0.54 -11.03
CA PHE A 40 6.03 0.12 -10.37
C PHE A 40 7.00 -0.54 -11.35
N ILE A 41 6.50 -1.43 -12.21
CA ILE A 41 7.31 -2.08 -13.25
C ILE A 41 7.76 -1.06 -14.31
N LYS A 42 6.83 -0.27 -14.85
CA LYS A 42 7.10 0.72 -15.91
C LYS A 42 8.16 1.74 -15.50
N TYR A 43 8.11 2.20 -14.26
CA TYR A 43 9.01 3.23 -13.73
C TYR A 43 10.19 2.65 -12.94
N LYS A 44 10.45 1.34 -13.06
CA LYS A 44 11.63 0.67 -12.48
C LYS A 44 11.74 0.83 -10.96
N GLY A 45 10.62 0.72 -10.27
CA GLY A 45 10.51 0.71 -8.82
C GLY A 45 10.02 2.02 -8.21
N GLU A 46 10.09 2.09 -6.89
CA GLU A 46 9.49 3.16 -6.08
C GLU A 46 10.04 4.55 -6.44
N ALA A 47 11.36 4.69 -6.60
CA ALA A 47 11.99 5.98 -6.88
C ALA A 47 11.49 6.58 -8.20
N GLY A 48 11.54 5.80 -9.29
CA GLY A 48 11.07 6.27 -10.59
C GLY A 48 9.55 6.48 -10.62
N ALA A 49 8.78 5.63 -9.93
CA ALA A 49 7.32 5.82 -9.82
C ALA A 49 6.99 7.11 -9.06
N LYS A 50 7.75 7.46 -8.02
CA LYS A 50 7.61 8.71 -7.28
C LYS A 50 7.96 9.93 -8.14
N GLU A 51 9.08 9.90 -8.85
CA GLU A 51 9.48 10.97 -9.78
C GLU A 51 8.45 11.19 -10.90
N ALA A 52 7.81 10.11 -11.35
CA ALA A 52 6.74 10.16 -12.34
C ALA A 52 5.35 10.54 -11.76
N GLY A 53 5.26 10.84 -10.46
CA GLY A 53 4.00 11.22 -9.80
C GLY A 53 3.00 10.09 -9.63
N ARG A 54 3.45 8.83 -9.62
CA ARG A 54 2.60 7.63 -9.47
C ARG A 54 2.50 7.10 -8.04
N LEU A 55 3.33 7.60 -7.12
CA LEU A 55 3.18 7.30 -5.69
C LEU A 55 2.01 8.11 -5.13
N ARG A 56 0.91 7.43 -4.84
CA ARG A 56 -0.30 8.03 -4.26
C ARG A 56 -0.29 7.90 -2.74
N LEU A 57 -0.93 8.86 -2.07
CA LEU A 57 -1.17 8.82 -0.64
C LEU A 57 -2.65 8.52 -0.41
N GLU A 58 -2.92 7.30 -0.01
CA GLU A 58 -4.28 6.78 0.11
C GLU A 58 -4.75 6.81 1.57
N GLY A 59 -6.01 7.21 1.75
CA GLY A 59 -6.66 7.33 3.06
C GLY A 59 -7.33 6.04 3.53
N LYS A 60 -8.06 6.14 4.64
CA LYS A 60 -8.73 4.99 5.30
C LYS A 60 -9.81 4.32 4.44
N GLU A 61 -10.42 5.07 3.52
CA GLU A 61 -11.49 4.57 2.65
C GLU A 61 -10.98 3.94 1.35
N TYR A 62 -9.67 4.06 1.07
CA TYR A 62 -9.09 3.46 -0.12
C TYR A 62 -9.26 1.95 -0.10
N ARG A 63 -9.78 1.41 -1.21
CA ARG A 63 -9.89 -0.03 -1.42
C ARG A 63 -8.66 -0.50 -2.17
N VAL A 64 -7.92 -1.42 -1.55
CA VAL A 64 -6.71 -1.99 -2.14
C VAL A 64 -7.07 -2.73 -3.43
N GLN A 65 -6.29 -2.48 -4.47
CA GLN A 65 -6.40 -3.15 -5.76
C GLN A 65 -5.43 -4.32 -5.81
N GLU A 66 -5.73 -5.27 -6.70
CA GLU A 66 -4.86 -6.41 -6.93
C GLU A 66 -3.49 -5.94 -7.42
N GLY A 67 -2.43 -6.45 -6.79
CA GLY A 67 -1.05 -6.16 -7.17
C GLY A 67 -0.50 -4.83 -6.67
N ASP A 68 -1.27 -4.02 -5.93
CA ASP A 68 -0.75 -2.77 -5.36
C ASP A 68 0.50 -3.01 -4.50
N ILE A 69 1.51 -2.16 -4.71
CA ILE A 69 2.68 -2.06 -3.86
C ILE A 69 2.35 -1.02 -2.79
N LEU A 70 2.29 -1.49 -1.54
CA LEU A 70 1.83 -0.70 -0.40
C LEU A 70 2.93 -0.55 0.65
N HIS A 71 3.08 0.68 1.15
CA HIS A 71 3.83 0.97 2.37
C HIS A 71 2.93 1.73 3.33
N PHE A 72 2.60 1.10 4.46
CA PHE A 72 1.71 1.67 5.46
C PHE A 72 2.46 2.58 6.42
N ARG A 73 1.94 3.78 6.63
CA ARG A 73 2.37 4.70 7.68
C ARG A 73 1.40 4.58 8.84
N PHE A 74 1.92 4.31 10.02
CA PHE A 74 1.13 4.17 11.24
C PHE A 74 1.82 4.92 12.39
N ASN A 75 1.05 5.28 13.41
CA ASN A 75 1.58 5.70 14.70
C ASN A 75 1.22 4.66 15.76
N VAL A 76 2.15 4.42 16.67
CA VAL A 76 1.95 3.58 17.87
C VAL A 76 1.74 4.46 19.08
#